data_AF-A0A1Y3PW05-F1
#
_entry.id   AF-A0A1Y3PW05-F1
#
_cell.length_a   1.000
_cell.length_b   1.000
_cell.length_c   1.000
_cell.angle_alpha   90.00
_cell.angle_beta   90.00
_cell.angle_gamma   90.00
#
_symmetry.space_group_name_H-M   'P 1'
#
loop_
_entity.id
_entity.type
_entity.pdbx_description
1 polymer ?
#
loop_
_entity_poly.entity_id
_entity_poly.type
_entity_poly.pdbx_seq_one_letter_code
_entity_poly.pdbx_strand_id
1 'polypeptide(L)' 'MSEVSITPRDNGPLLVKGPIKLVDVEGNAFETKETTYLCRCGASNNKPFCDGTHAKIGFDAVTRAK' A
#
# COMPACT_ATOMS: atom_id res chain seq x y z
N MET A 1 11.89 -15.37 12.38
CA MET A 1 10.54 -14.78 12.54
C MET A 1 10.30 -13.92 11.34
N SER A 2 9.20 -14.10 10.62
CA SER A 2 8.92 -13.37 9.38
C SER A 2 8.61 -11.91 9.72
N GLU A 3 9.59 -11.04 9.56
CA GLU A 3 9.42 -9.61 9.83
C GLU A 3 8.53 -9.00 8.75
N VAL A 4 7.44 -8.37 9.18
CA VAL A 4 6.58 -7.57 8.30
C VAL A 4 6.85 -6.10 8.60
N SER A 5 7.26 -5.35 7.59
CA SER A 5 7.45 -3.90 7.69
C SER A 5 6.50 -3.17 6.75
N ILE A 6 5.86 -2.12 7.28
CA ILE A 6 4.98 -1.24 6.52
C ILE A 6 5.63 0.15 6.55
N THR A 7 6.08 0.63 5.38
CA THR A 7 6.72 1.94 5.24
C THR A 7 5.82 2.88 4.45
N PRO A 8 5.32 3.98 5.04
CA PRO A 8 4.66 5.02 4.27
C PRO A 8 5.69 5.77 3.42
N ARG A 9 5.53 5.76 2.10
CA ARG A 9 6.33 6.62 1.22
C ARG A 9 5.75 8.02 1.15
N ASP A 10 6.63 9.01 1.13
CA ASP A 10 6.25 10.41 0.93
C ASP A 10 5.50 10.55 -0.37
N ASN A 11 4.34 11.20 -0.27
CA ASN A 11 3.48 11.50 -1.42
C ASN A 11 3.09 10.25 -2.22
N GLY A 12 3.15 9.09 -1.58
CA GLY A 12 3.09 7.80 -2.24
C GLY A 12 2.40 6.70 -1.44
N PRO A 13 2.48 5.46 -1.95
CA PRO A 13 1.80 4.29 -1.39
C PRO A 13 2.44 3.79 -0.08
N LEU A 14 1.73 2.87 0.57
CA LEU A 14 2.30 2.06 1.65
C LEU A 14 3.11 0.92 1.05
N LEU A 15 4.40 0.89 1.34
CA LEU A 15 5.29 -0.22 1.00
C LEU A 15 5.18 -1.28 2.09
N VAL A 16 4.60 -2.42 1.76
CA VAL A 16 4.51 -3.57 2.67
C VAL A 16 5.53 -4.60 2.24
N LYS A 17 6.45 -4.95 3.14
CA LYS A 17 7.44 -6.00 2.94
C LYS A 17 7.21 -7.13 3.95
N GLY A 18 7.23 -8.36 3.45
CA GLY A 18 7.05 -9.57 4.25
C GLY A 18 5.82 -10.38 3.83
N PRO A 19 5.63 -11.57 4.41
CA PRO A 19 4.50 -12.44 4.11
C PRO A 19 3.25 -11.89 4.78
N ILE A 20 2.48 -11.10 4.03
CA ILE A 20 1.16 -10.60 4.46
C ILE A 20 0.04 -11.38 3.79
N LYS A 21 -1.09 -11.48 4.47
CA LYS A 21 -2.35 -11.93 3.90
C LYS A 21 -3.28 -10.73 3.81
N LEU A 22 -3.56 -10.26 2.60
CA LEU A 22 -4.53 -9.19 2.37
C LEU A 22 -5.87 -9.83 2.03
N VAL A 23 -6.92 -9.46 2.75
CA VAL A 23 -8.29 -9.95 2.56
C VAL A 23 -9.26 -8.79 2.39
N ASP A 24 -10.35 -9.01 1.65
CA ASP A 24 -11.48 -8.09 1.60
C ASP A 24 -12.47 -8.32 2.77
N VAL A 25 -13.56 -7.56 2.76
CA VAL A 25 -14.63 -7.65 3.77
C VAL A 25 -15.43 -8.96 3.71
N GLU A 26 -15.37 -9.67 2.59
CA GLU A 26 -16.03 -10.96 2.36
C GLU A 26 -15.08 -12.14 2.68
N GLY A 27 -13.81 -11.87 2.93
CA GLY A 27 -12.77 -12.85 3.26
C GLY A 27 -11.99 -13.37 2.06
N ASN A 28 -12.19 -12.82 0.86
CA ASN A 28 -11.41 -13.21 -0.32
C ASN A 28 -9.98 -12.69 -0.20
N ALA A 29 -9.00 -13.55 -0.47
CA ALA A 29 -7.59 -13.18 -0.42
C ALA A 29 -7.17 -12.51 -1.73
N PHE A 30 -6.44 -11.40 -1.62
CA PHE A 30 -5.75 -10.79 -2.76
C PHE A 30 -4.41 -11.48 -2.99
N GLU A 31 -3.96 -11.48 -4.26
CA GLU A 31 -2.60 -11.90 -4.59
C GLU A 31 -1.59 -10.86 -4.09
N THR A 32 -0.93 -11.19 -2.99
CA THR A 32 0.15 -10.37 -2.41
C THR A 32 1.51 -10.99 -2.68
N LYS A 33 2.50 -10.14 -2.97
CA LYS A 33 3.91 -10.53 -3.11
C LYS A 33 4.67 -10.19 -1.84
N GLU A 34 5.90 -10.69 -1.71
CA GLU A 34 6.83 -10.32 -0.62
C GLU A 34 7.01 -8.80 -0.48
N THR A 35 6.89 -8.07 -1.59
CA THR A 35 6.81 -6.60 -1.59
C THR A 35 5.55 -6.17 -2.30
N THR A 36 4.65 -5.53 -1.56
CA THR A 36 3.35 -5.07 -2.05
C THR A 36 3.20 -3.56 -1.83
N TYR A 37 2.65 -2.86 -2.82
CA TYR A 37 2.38 -1.43 -2.73
C TYR A 37 0.87 -1.19 -2.61
N LEU A 38 0.42 -0.73 -1.45
CA LEU A 38 -0.99 -0.45 -1.20
C LEU A 38 -1.29 1.03 -1.44
N CYS A 39 -2.44 1.29 -2.08
CA CYS A 39 -2.91 2.63 -2.33
C CYS A 39 -3.17 3.36 -1.00
N ARG A 40 -2.56 4.53 -0.86
CA ARG A 40 -2.80 5.45 0.26
C ARG A 40 -3.59 6.70 -0.14
N CYS A 41 -3.58 7.05 -1.43
CA CYS A 41 -4.18 8.29 -1.93
C CYS A 41 -5.69 8.19 -2.24
N GLY A 42 -6.29 6.99 -2.18
CA GLY A 42 -7.71 6.77 -2.47
C GLY A 42 -8.10 6.84 -3.96
N ALA A 43 -7.25 7.37 -4.84
CA ALA A 43 -7.58 7.58 -6.25
C ALA A 43 -7.16 6.45 -7.20
N SER A 44 -6.54 5.36 -6.70
CA SER A 44 -6.08 4.29 -7.59
C SER A 44 -7.22 3.60 -8.33
N ASN A 45 -7.02 3.23 -9.59
CA ASN A 45 -7.97 2.43 -10.37
C ASN A 45 -7.83 0.93 -10.11
N ASN A 46 -6.75 0.50 -9.44
CA ASN A 46 -6.47 -0.90 -9.14
C ASN A 46 -6.46 -1.17 -7.62
N LYS A 47 -7.46 -0.66 -6.90
CA LYS A 47 -7.57 -0.84 -5.44
C LYS A 47 -7.62 -2.33 -5.09
N PRO A 48 -6.98 -2.75 -3.99
CA PRO A 48 -6.30 -1.96 -2.95
C PRO A 48 -4.85 -1.57 -3.30
N PHE A 49 -4.35 -1.96 -4.47
CA PHE A 49 -2.97 -1.70 -4.89
C PHE A 49 -2.76 -0.30 -5.43
N CYS A 50 -1.50 0.15 -5.44
CA CYS A 50 -1.11 1.40 -6.05
C CYS A 50 -0.81 1.24 -7.55
N ASP A 51 -1.44 2.06 -8.38
CA ASP A 51 -1.24 2.14 -9.85
C ASP A 51 -0.48 3.40 -10.31
N GLY A 52 0.06 4.19 -9.37
CA GLY A 52 0.77 5.44 -9.67
C GLY A 52 -0.13 6.67 -9.77
N THR A 53 -1.45 6.56 -9.60
CA THR A 53 -2.37 7.70 -9.68
C THR A 53 -2.07 8.79 -8.65
N HIS A 54 -1.45 8.46 -7.51
CA HIS A 54 -1.01 9.43 -6.50
C HIS A 54 -0.12 10.55 -7.07
N ALA A 55 0.77 10.23 -8.03
CA ALA A 55 1.64 11.22 -8.65
C ALA A 55 0.87 12.15 -9.59
N LYS A 56 -0.16 11.63 -10.28
CA LYS A 56 -0.99 12.39 -11.23
C LYS A 56 -1.91 13.40 -10.54
N ILE A 57 -2.40 13.05 -9.35
CA ILE A 57 -3.31 13.92 -8.58
C ILE A 57 -2.58 14.87 -7.61
N GLY A 58 -1.24 14.81 -7.56
CA GLY A 58 -0.46 15.59 -6.61
C GLY A 58 -0.75 15.24 -5.14
N PHE A 59 -0.85 13.95 -4.82
CA PHE A 59 -1.08 13.50 -3.45
C PHE A 59 0.05 13.97 -2.53
N ASP A 60 -0.27 14.88 -1.60
CA ASP A 60 0.68 15.41 -0.63
C ASP A 60 0.40 14.79 0.74
N ALA A 61 1.33 13.95 1.21
CA ALA A 61 1.27 13.32 2.52
C ALA A 61 2.66 12.85 2.95
N VAL A 62 3.28 13.62 3.84
CA VAL A 62 4.54 13.27 4.51
C VAL A 62 4.22 12.71 5.89
N THR A 63 4.65 11.48 6.15
CA THR A 63 4.42 10.82 7.46
C THR A 63 5.76 10.45 8.06
N ARG A 64 6.00 10.88 9.31
CA ARG A 64 7.24 10.63 10.06
C ARG A 64 6.87 10.10 11.44
N ALA A 65 7.52 9.01 11.86
CA ALA A 65 7.50 8.62 13.26
C ALA A 65 8.34 9.65 14.07
N LYS A 66 7.86 10.02 15.26
CA LYS A 66 8.60 10.86 16.22
C LYS A 66 9.43 9.99 17.15
#